data_AF-A0A9Q1FBD4-F1
#
_entry.id   AF-A0A9Q1FBD4-F1
#
_cell.length_a   1.000
_cell.length_b   1.000
_cell.length_c   1.000
_cell.angle_alpha   90.00
_cell.angle_beta   90.00
_cell.angle_gamma   90.00
#
_symmetry.space_group_name_H-M   'P 1'
#
loop_
_entity.id
_entity.type
_entity.pdbx_description
1 polymer ?
#
loop_
_entity_poly.entity_id
_entity_poly.type
_entity_poly.pdbx_seq_one_letter_code
_entity_poly.pdbx_strand_id
1 'polypeptide(L)'
;MSQNRSKANVFRAKLGESLYTLANEFLLTDPNMHVMQPSYNRLHDPHTRKYFHRKDLWNRLQKENFITEDNEVKCTLKEYRLHQMYLENLKRSSDRTMNEIQRDQLRKFLMCQEEGRIPSDVTLTEMREILLEEEVHGLRQQLQANSDWGGMIKRLPEREQEYCKEMNLLNWKAGERARLKRIEKEVRREWNRERYLKEAQDKREQKKIATLVRKCANQNKRLLENIKTSEDLATEERAKRKSSQQNSLTKGELPPTDITQMVAKPRKQRWGYRSGND
;
A
#
# COMPACT_ATOMS: atom_id res chain seq x y z
N MET A 1 5.17 65.55 -11.07
CA MET A 1 3.94 64.94 -10.56
C MET A 1 4.10 63.43 -10.59
N SER A 2 4.47 62.82 -9.46
CA SER A 2 4.70 61.37 -9.38
C SER A 2 3.35 60.66 -9.26
N GLN A 3 3.03 59.80 -10.22
CA GLN A 3 1.80 59.02 -10.24
C GLN A 3 1.76 58.08 -9.03
N ASN A 4 0.88 58.38 -8.07
CA ASN A 4 0.47 57.44 -7.02
C ASN A 4 -0.22 56.24 -7.68
N ARG A 5 0.56 55.20 -8.03
CA ARG A 5 -0.01 53.88 -8.28
C ARG A 5 -0.68 53.46 -6.97
N SER A 6 -2.01 53.31 -6.99
CA SER A 6 -2.76 52.72 -5.90
C SER A 6 -2.13 51.38 -5.55
N LYS A 7 -1.45 51.29 -4.40
CA LYS A 7 -0.95 50.01 -3.89
C LYS A 7 -2.20 49.17 -3.62
N ALA A 8 -2.41 48.10 -4.38
CA ALA A 8 -3.47 47.16 -4.11
C ALA A 8 -3.29 46.65 -2.67
N ASN A 9 -4.31 46.86 -1.83
CA ASN A 9 -4.31 46.32 -0.48
C ASN A 9 -4.53 44.81 -0.60
N VAL A 10 -3.54 44.03 -0.16
CA VAL A 10 -3.61 42.57 -0.11
C VAL A 10 -3.61 42.11 1.35
N PHE A 11 -4.34 41.03 1.60
CA PHE A 11 -4.58 40.49 2.93
C PHE A 11 -4.39 38.98 2.91
N ARG A 12 -4.00 38.39 4.05
CA ARG A 12 -3.78 36.94 4.17
C ARG A 12 -4.85 36.23 5.00
N ALA A 13 -5.22 36.82 6.14
CA ALA A 13 -6.21 36.30 7.08
C ALA A 13 -6.71 37.43 7.99
N LYS A 14 -7.72 37.12 8.82
CA LYS A 14 -8.22 38.08 9.81
C LYS A 14 -7.31 38.15 11.04
N LEU A 15 -7.50 39.22 11.81
CA LEU A 15 -6.81 39.48 13.06
C LEU A 15 -7.04 38.34 14.06
N GLY A 16 -5.95 37.74 14.53
CA GLY A 16 -5.99 36.61 15.47
C GLY A 16 -6.40 35.28 14.86
N GLU A 17 -6.44 35.16 13.52
CA GLU A 17 -6.54 33.87 12.83
C GLU A 17 -5.16 33.38 12.42
N SER A 18 -4.89 32.10 12.66
CA SER A 18 -3.65 31.46 12.24
C SER A 18 -3.54 31.47 10.72
N LEU A 19 -2.43 31.99 10.20
CA LEU A 19 -2.11 31.93 8.77
C LEU A 19 -1.89 30.51 8.26
N TYR A 20 -1.41 29.68 9.17
CA TYR A 20 -0.91 28.36 8.87
C TYR A 20 -1.78 27.38 9.62
N THR A 21 -2.34 26.42 8.89
CA THR A 21 -3.05 25.32 9.51
C THR A 21 -2.02 24.60 10.38
N LEU A 22 -2.32 24.46 11.67
CA LEU A 22 -1.79 23.34 12.45
C LEU A 22 -2.40 22.12 11.78
N ALA A 23 -1.79 21.66 10.68
CA ALA A 23 -2.09 20.34 10.18
C ALA A 23 -1.82 19.46 11.40
N ASN A 24 -2.85 18.76 11.88
CA ASN A 24 -2.73 17.84 13.01
C ASN A 24 -1.73 16.70 12.72
N GLU A 25 -1.08 16.72 11.56
CA GLU A 25 -0.08 15.81 11.08
C GLU A 25 1.13 16.64 10.63
N PHE A 26 2.27 16.37 11.24
CA PHE A 26 3.57 16.83 10.79
C PHE A 26 3.75 16.43 9.31
N LEU A 27 3.92 17.40 8.42
CA LEU A 27 4.17 17.12 7.01
C LEU A 27 5.54 16.47 6.85
N LEU A 28 5.58 15.12 6.88
CA LEU A 28 6.79 14.32 6.67
C LEU A 28 7.52 14.65 5.35
N THR A 29 6.80 15.21 4.38
CA THR A 29 7.34 15.64 3.08
C THR A 29 8.14 16.94 3.15
N ASP A 30 7.92 17.79 4.16
CA ASP A 30 8.71 19.02 4.38
C ASP A 30 9.05 19.20 5.87
N PRO A 31 9.98 18.38 6.41
CA PRO A 31 10.33 18.38 7.84
C PRO A 31 10.83 19.73 8.36
N ASN A 32 11.39 20.54 7.46
CA ASN A 32 12.05 21.81 7.78
C ASN A 32 11.22 23.02 7.32
N MET A 33 9.97 22.82 6.88
CA MET A 33 9.06 23.88 6.41
C MET A 33 9.68 24.82 5.36
N HIS A 34 10.54 24.31 4.48
CA HIS A 34 11.21 25.12 3.45
C HIS A 34 10.22 25.76 2.49
N VAL A 35 9.06 25.12 2.28
CA VAL A 35 7.98 25.64 1.44
C VAL A 35 7.39 26.93 2.01
N MET A 36 7.54 27.15 3.32
CA MET A 36 6.74 28.11 4.06
C MET A 36 7.51 29.21 4.77
N GLN A 37 8.80 29.00 5.10
CA GLN A 37 9.65 29.94 5.85
C GLN A 37 8.84 30.91 6.74
N PRO A 38 8.08 30.40 7.73
CA PRO A 38 7.08 31.20 8.40
C PRO A 38 7.78 32.31 9.20
N SER A 39 7.62 33.56 8.77
CA SER A 39 7.93 34.70 9.62
C SER A 39 6.83 34.86 10.66
N TYR A 40 7.19 34.79 11.94
CA TYR A 40 6.22 34.95 13.01
C TYR A 40 5.60 36.35 12.96
N ASN A 41 4.27 36.41 12.86
CA ASN A 41 3.50 37.64 12.92
C ASN A 41 2.46 37.55 14.05
N ARG A 42 2.62 38.42 15.05
CA ARG A 42 1.76 38.47 16.24
C ARG A 42 0.29 38.76 15.91
N LEU A 43 0.00 39.45 14.81
CA LEU A 43 -1.37 39.78 14.39
C LEU A 43 -2.16 38.55 13.91
N HIS A 44 -1.47 37.45 13.59
CA HIS A 44 -2.07 36.18 13.16
C HIS A 44 -1.97 35.09 14.24
N ASP A 45 -1.60 35.45 15.46
CA ASP A 45 -1.50 34.49 16.55
C ASP A 45 -2.88 34.32 17.22
N PRO A 46 -3.46 33.11 17.23
CA PRO A 46 -4.74 32.86 17.90
C PRO A 46 -4.75 33.23 19.39
N HIS A 47 -3.60 33.13 20.06
CA HIS A 47 -3.49 33.43 21.49
C HIS A 47 -3.46 34.94 21.76
N THR A 48 -3.04 35.75 20.79
CA THR A 48 -3.03 37.22 20.91
C THR A 48 -4.36 37.84 20.44
N ARG A 49 -5.28 37.04 19.88
CA ARG A 49 -6.58 37.50 19.37
C ARG A 49 -7.33 38.38 20.37
N LYS A 50 -7.48 37.92 21.62
CA LYS A 50 -8.17 38.68 22.68
C LYS A 50 -7.46 40.00 23.01
N TYR A 51 -6.14 40.02 22.94
CA TYR A 51 -5.33 41.21 23.22
C TYR A 51 -5.56 42.28 22.15
N PHE A 52 -5.48 41.91 20.87
CA PHE A 52 -5.64 42.88 19.76
C PHE A 52 -7.10 43.30 19.50
N HIS A 53 -8.09 42.54 19.95
CA HIS A 53 -9.51 42.94 19.89
C HIS A 53 -9.93 43.95 20.96
N ARG A 54 -9.04 44.34 21.89
CA ARG A 54 -9.35 45.44 22.81
C ARG A 54 -9.54 46.74 22.02
N LYS A 55 -10.60 47.49 22.33
CA LYS A 55 -11.05 48.66 21.55
C LYS A 55 -9.94 49.71 21.33
N ASP A 56 -9.12 49.96 22.34
CA ASP A 56 -7.99 50.89 22.30
C ASP A 56 -6.91 50.46 21.29
N LEU A 57 -6.53 49.19 21.32
CA LEU A 57 -5.53 48.63 20.42
C LEU A 57 -6.07 48.46 19.00
N TRP A 58 -7.31 48.01 18.87
CA TRP A 58 -7.98 47.85 17.59
C TRP A 58 -8.07 49.19 16.84
N ASN A 59 -8.54 50.25 17.51
CA ASN A 59 -8.59 51.60 16.95
C ASN A 59 -7.19 52.09 16.52
N ARG A 60 -6.15 51.76 17.29
CA ARG A 60 -4.76 52.12 16.95
C ARG A 60 -4.28 51.38 15.72
N LEU A 61 -4.50 50.06 15.64
CA LEU A 61 -4.12 49.24 14.49
C LEU A 61 -4.82 49.69 13.20
N GLN A 62 -6.10 50.07 13.31
CA GLN A 62 -6.87 50.60 12.20
C GLN A 62 -6.33 51.98 11.76
N LYS A 63 -6.08 52.88 12.71
CA LYS A 63 -5.50 54.21 12.44
C LYS A 63 -4.12 54.14 11.79
N GLU A 64 -3.29 53.18 12.23
CA GLU A 64 -1.96 52.91 11.70
C GLU A 64 -1.97 52.07 10.42
N ASN A 65 -3.15 51.74 9.87
CA ASN A 65 -3.33 50.99 8.63
C ASN A 65 -2.79 49.55 8.64
N PHE A 66 -2.63 48.91 9.80
CA PHE A 66 -2.25 47.49 9.88
C PHE A 66 -3.41 46.54 9.57
N ILE A 67 -4.64 46.96 9.86
CA ILE A 67 -5.86 46.18 9.63
C ILE A 67 -6.91 46.97 8.84
N THR A 68 -7.84 46.27 8.20
CA THR A 68 -9.06 46.86 7.61
C THR A 68 -10.18 46.96 8.64
N GLU A 69 -11.28 47.63 8.26
CA GLU A 69 -12.51 47.68 9.06
C GLU A 69 -13.09 46.28 9.28
N ASP A 70 -12.89 45.37 8.32
CA ASP A 70 -13.31 43.97 8.35
C ASP A 70 -12.36 43.05 9.14
N ASN A 71 -11.42 43.62 9.90
CA ASN A 71 -10.38 42.93 10.66
C ASN A 71 -9.35 42.17 9.81
N GLU A 72 -9.19 42.49 8.53
CA GLU A 72 -8.20 41.82 7.68
C GLU A 72 -6.82 42.45 7.89
N VAL A 73 -5.80 41.62 8.10
CA VAL A 73 -4.44 42.10 8.32
C VAL A 73 -3.78 42.41 6.98
N LYS A 74 -3.32 43.66 6.81
CA LYS A 74 -2.59 44.08 5.60
C LYS A 74 -1.24 43.39 5.54
N CYS A 75 -0.85 42.98 4.33
CA CYS A 75 0.45 42.36 4.08
C CYS A 75 1.11 42.94 2.84
N THR A 76 2.38 42.59 2.65
CA THR A 76 3.10 42.88 1.41
C THR A 76 2.71 41.90 0.31
N LEU A 77 2.87 42.32 -0.96
CA LEU A 77 2.64 41.42 -2.11
C LEU A 77 3.49 40.14 -2.06
N LYS A 78 4.71 40.23 -1.50
CA LYS A 78 5.60 39.08 -1.35
C LYS A 78 5.03 38.07 -0.36
N GLU A 79 4.58 38.54 0.80
CA GLU A 79 3.95 37.71 1.83
C GLU A 79 2.64 37.09 1.34
N TYR A 80 1.83 37.85 0.61
CA TYR A 80 0.60 37.34 0.02
C TYR A 80 0.87 36.18 -0.94
N ARG A 81 1.82 36.35 -1.87
CA ARG A 81 2.20 35.28 -2.82
C ARG A 81 2.73 34.04 -2.13
N LEU A 82 3.60 34.20 -1.12
CA LEU A 82 4.12 33.06 -0.34
C LEU A 82 2.97 32.29 0.35
N HIS A 83 2.02 33.01 0.94
CA HIS A 83 0.85 32.40 1.57
C HIS A 83 -0.05 31.68 0.57
N GLN A 84 -0.30 32.27 -0.62
CA GLN A 84 -1.05 31.60 -1.69
C GLN A 84 -0.35 30.32 -2.16
N MET A 85 0.97 30.38 -2.39
CA MET A 85 1.76 29.20 -2.75
C MET A 85 1.66 28.10 -1.69
N TYR A 86 1.66 28.47 -0.40
CA TYR A 86 1.44 27.51 0.67
C TYR A 86 0.07 26.85 0.59
N LEU A 87 -1.01 27.63 0.48
CA LEU A 87 -2.37 27.10 0.42
C LEU A 87 -2.54 26.15 -0.76
N GLU A 88 -1.96 26.49 -1.92
CA GLU A 88 -1.93 25.61 -3.08
C GLU A 88 -1.15 24.31 -2.82
N ASN A 89 0.01 24.39 -2.17
CA ASN A 89 0.80 23.21 -1.85
C ASN A 89 0.08 22.31 -0.85
N LEU A 90 -0.55 22.88 0.18
CA LEU A 90 -1.36 22.15 1.17
C LEU A 90 -2.57 21.47 0.51
N LYS A 91 -3.22 22.17 -0.42
CA LYS A 91 -4.29 21.58 -1.22
C LYS A 91 -3.77 20.41 -2.06
N ARG A 92 -2.68 20.61 -2.80
CA ARG A 92 -2.06 19.57 -3.63
C ARG A 92 -1.63 18.34 -2.82
N SER A 93 -1.07 18.53 -1.63
CA SER A 93 -0.69 17.41 -0.76
C SER A 93 -1.91 16.66 -0.25
N SER A 94 -2.94 17.38 0.20
CA SER A 94 -4.19 16.78 0.68
C SER A 94 -4.89 16.00 -0.44
N ASP A 95 -4.97 16.58 -1.63
CA ASP A 95 -5.51 15.92 -2.83
C ASP A 95 -4.73 14.64 -3.14
N ARG A 96 -3.39 14.68 -3.04
CA ARG A 96 -2.54 13.49 -3.27
C ARG A 96 -2.83 12.38 -2.26
N THR A 97 -2.85 12.70 -0.97
CA THR A 97 -3.14 11.72 0.09
C THR A 97 -4.53 11.12 -0.09
N MET A 98 -5.54 11.94 -0.41
CA MET A 98 -6.90 11.46 -0.68
C MET A 98 -6.93 10.52 -1.90
N ASN A 99 -6.25 10.88 -2.99
CA ASN A 99 -6.11 10.01 -4.15
C ASN A 99 -5.49 8.64 -3.77
N GLU A 100 -4.44 8.63 -2.95
CA GLU A 100 -3.77 7.40 -2.51
C GLU A 100 -4.71 6.53 -1.65
N ILE A 101 -5.42 7.12 -0.69
CA ILE A 101 -6.42 6.41 0.14
C ILE A 101 -7.50 5.76 -0.73
N GLN A 102 -8.05 6.48 -1.70
CA GLN A 102 -9.11 5.98 -2.56
C GLN A 102 -8.64 4.90 -3.53
N ARG A 103 -7.41 5.01 -4.04
CA ARG A 103 -6.79 3.94 -4.82
C ARG A 103 -6.72 2.66 -4.01
N ASP A 104 -6.27 2.76 -2.76
CA ASP A 104 -6.17 1.61 -1.87
C ASP A 104 -7.53 1.01 -1.52
N GLN A 105 -8.56 1.84 -1.31
CA GLN A 105 -9.93 1.35 -1.11
C GLN A 105 -10.46 0.58 -2.33
N LEU A 106 -10.29 1.13 -3.53
CA LEU A 106 -10.72 0.46 -4.77
C LEU A 106 -9.92 -0.82 -5.04
N ARG A 107 -8.62 -0.83 -4.71
CA ARG A 107 -7.79 -2.03 -4.84
C ARG A 107 -8.21 -3.11 -3.85
N LYS A 108 -8.44 -2.76 -2.59
CA LYS A 108 -8.97 -3.69 -1.57
C LYS A 108 -10.33 -4.24 -1.95
N PHE A 109 -11.19 -3.42 -2.56
CA PHE A 109 -12.47 -3.87 -3.09
C PHE A 109 -12.28 -4.97 -4.15
N LEU A 110 -11.39 -4.77 -5.13
CA LEU A 110 -11.07 -5.78 -6.15
C LEU A 110 -10.50 -7.07 -5.53
N MET A 111 -9.61 -6.95 -4.55
CA MET A 111 -9.10 -8.11 -3.80
C MET A 111 -10.24 -8.90 -3.15
N CYS A 112 -11.12 -8.22 -2.41
CA CYS A 112 -12.25 -8.87 -1.73
C CYS A 112 -13.24 -9.50 -2.71
N GLN A 113 -13.39 -8.94 -3.91
CA GLN A 113 -14.22 -9.50 -4.97
C GLN A 113 -13.61 -10.80 -5.52
N GLU A 114 -12.29 -10.86 -5.74
CA GLU A 114 -11.62 -12.10 -6.15
C GLU A 114 -11.63 -13.18 -5.05
N GLU A 115 -11.56 -12.79 -3.78
CA GLU A 115 -11.69 -13.71 -2.64
C GLU A 115 -13.12 -14.19 -2.39
N GLY A 116 -14.10 -13.69 -3.14
CA GLY A 116 -15.52 -14.05 -2.99
C GLY A 116 -16.18 -13.51 -1.72
N ARG A 117 -15.53 -12.57 -1.00
CA ARG A 117 -16.12 -11.90 0.16
C ARG A 117 -17.17 -10.88 -0.23
N ILE A 118 -17.03 -10.30 -1.42
CA ILE A 118 -17.98 -9.36 -1.98
C ILE A 118 -18.68 -10.04 -3.18
N PRO A 119 -20.01 -10.05 -3.21
CA PRO A 119 -20.78 -10.55 -4.34
C PRO A 119 -20.40 -9.87 -5.66
N SER A 120 -20.37 -10.64 -6.77
CA SER A 120 -19.90 -10.15 -8.08
C SER A 120 -20.83 -9.13 -8.75
N ASP A 121 -22.06 -9.05 -8.27
CA ASP A 121 -23.09 -8.06 -8.61
C ASP A 121 -22.75 -6.65 -8.12
N VAL A 122 -21.97 -6.52 -7.04
CA VAL A 122 -21.51 -5.20 -6.58
C VAL A 122 -20.42 -4.70 -7.51
N THR A 123 -20.67 -3.55 -8.14
CA THR A 123 -19.76 -3.01 -9.15
C THR A 123 -18.83 -1.93 -8.59
N LEU A 124 -17.66 -1.74 -9.24
CA LEU A 124 -16.78 -0.59 -8.98
C LEU A 124 -17.49 0.75 -9.12
N THR A 125 -18.56 0.80 -9.92
CA THR A 125 -19.39 2.00 -10.09
C THR A 125 -20.17 2.32 -8.82
N GLU A 126 -20.71 1.33 -8.13
CA GLU A 126 -21.41 1.52 -6.85
C GLU A 126 -20.44 1.91 -5.75
N MET A 127 -19.27 1.25 -5.67
CA MET A 127 -18.20 1.63 -4.74
C MET A 127 -17.76 3.09 -4.95
N ARG A 128 -17.67 3.52 -6.21
CA ARG A 128 -17.36 4.92 -6.55
C ARG A 128 -18.42 5.89 -6.04
N GLU A 129 -19.71 5.57 -6.18
CA GLU A 129 -20.76 6.46 -5.67
C GLU A 129 -20.78 6.51 -4.13
N ILE A 130 -20.46 5.40 -3.45
CA ILE A 130 -20.28 5.38 -1.99
C ILE A 130 -19.15 6.33 -1.56
N LEU A 131 -17.98 6.24 -2.21
CA LEU A 131 -16.85 7.14 -1.91
C LEU A 131 -17.21 8.61 -2.18
N LEU A 132 -17.95 8.89 -3.25
CA LEU A 132 -18.43 10.23 -3.55
C LEU A 132 -19.37 10.75 -2.45
N GLU A 133 -20.27 9.92 -1.93
CA GLU A 133 -21.21 10.32 -0.87
C GLU A 133 -20.50 10.61 0.46
N GLU A 134 -19.47 9.83 0.79
CA GLU A 134 -18.62 10.05 1.96
C GLU A 134 -17.91 11.42 1.91
N GLU A 135 -17.35 11.77 0.75
CA GLU A 135 -16.69 13.08 0.57
C GLU A 135 -17.67 14.25 0.56
N VAL A 136 -18.88 14.06 0.01
CA VAL A 136 -19.95 15.07 0.03
C VAL A 136 -20.35 15.42 1.46
N HIS A 137 -20.32 14.45 2.38
CA HIS A 137 -20.57 14.71 3.80
C HIS A 137 -19.53 15.65 4.41
N GLY A 138 -18.24 15.40 4.14
CA GLY A 138 -17.14 16.27 4.57
C GLY A 138 -17.20 17.67 3.96
N LEU A 139 -17.51 17.76 2.66
CA LEU A 139 -17.65 19.03 1.95
C LEU A 139 -18.81 19.87 2.52
N ARG A 140 -19.95 19.26 2.87
CA ARG A 140 -21.07 19.99 3.50
C ARG A 140 -20.65 20.59 4.85
N GLN A 141 -19.94 19.84 5.69
CA GLN A 141 -19.41 20.38 6.96
C GLN A 141 -18.43 21.52 6.71
N GLN A 142 -17.56 21.40 5.71
CA GLN A 142 -16.57 22.43 5.38
C GLN A 142 -17.21 23.69 4.77
N LEU A 143 -18.21 23.55 3.90
CA LEU A 143 -18.97 24.68 3.34
C LEU A 143 -19.81 25.41 4.40
N GLN A 144 -20.25 24.70 5.44
CA GLN A 144 -20.91 25.31 6.59
C GLN A 144 -19.90 26.07 7.49
N ALA A 145 -18.66 25.58 7.59
CA ALA A 145 -17.61 26.19 8.40
C ALA A 145 -16.87 27.37 7.72
N ASN A 146 -16.66 27.31 6.40
CA ASN A 146 -15.92 28.35 5.66
C ASN A 146 -16.81 29.56 5.33
N SER A 147 -16.70 30.59 6.17
CA SER A 147 -17.43 31.86 6.03
C SER A 147 -17.04 32.72 4.82
N ASP A 148 -15.99 32.38 4.07
CA ASP A 148 -15.40 33.26 3.06
C ASP A 148 -16.21 33.31 1.75
N TRP A 149 -16.71 32.16 1.27
CA TRP A 149 -17.77 32.11 0.25
C TRP A 149 -19.10 32.65 0.79
N GLY A 150 -19.31 32.50 2.09
CA GLY A 150 -20.45 33.05 2.82
C GLY A 150 -20.53 34.57 2.73
N GLY A 151 -19.45 35.32 2.54
CA GLY A 151 -19.49 36.78 2.48
C GLY A 151 -20.18 37.35 1.22
N MET A 152 -19.96 36.74 0.06
CA MET A 152 -20.68 37.10 -1.19
C MET A 152 -22.08 36.50 -1.19
N ILE A 153 -22.23 35.25 -0.74
CA ILE A 153 -23.52 34.55 -0.76
C ILE A 153 -24.49 35.14 0.28
N LYS A 154 -24.05 35.51 1.49
CA LYS A 154 -24.91 36.13 2.53
C LYS A 154 -25.54 37.47 2.12
N ARG A 155 -24.98 38.14 1.11
CA ARG A 155 -25.52 39.40 0.57
C ARG A 155 -26.65 39.18 -0.44
N LEU A 156 -26.89 37.94 -0.87
CA LEU A 156 -27.97 37.57 -1.78
C LEU A 156 -29.24 37.19 -1.01
N PRO A 157 -30.44 37.33 -1.60
CA PRO A 157 -31.67 36.77 -1.06
C PRO A 157 -31.56 35.26 -0.82
N GLU A 158 -32.21 34.76 0.24
CA GLU A 158 -32.08 33.38 0.73
C GLU A 158 -32.27 32.31 -0.36
N ARG A 159 -33.26 32.48 -1.26
CA ARG A 159 -33.48 31.60 -2.41
C ARG A 159 -32.27 31.50 -3.36
N GLU A 160 -31.59 32.61 -3.62
CA GLU A 160 -30.42 32.64 -4.51
C GLU A 160 -29.19 32.03 -3.82
N GLN A 161 -29.11 32.13 -2.49
CA GLN A 161 -28.06 31.47 -1.73
C GLN A 161 -28.13 29.94 -1.84
N GLU A 162 -29.34 29.40 -1.71
CA GLU A 162 -29.58 27.96 -1.84
C GLU A 162 -29.22 27.47 -3.25
N TYR A 163 -29.67 28.19 -4.28
CA TYR A 163 -29.34 27.88 -5.66
C TYR A 163 -27.81 27.89 -5.93
N CYS A 164 -27.09 28.91 -5.47
CA CYS A 164 -25.63 28.96 -5.63
C CYS A 164 -24.91 27.82 -4.89
N LYS A 165 -25.36 27.47 -3.68
CA LYS A 165 -24.80 26.35 -2.90
C LYS A 165 -25.05 25.02 -3.62
N GLU A 166 -26.26 24.80 -4.13
CA GLU A 166 -26.62 23.60 -4.85
C GLU A 166 -25.85 23.47 -6.16
N MET A 167 -25.77 24.55 -6.95
CA MET A 167 -25.02 24.57 -8.20
C MET A 167 -23.52 24.28 -7.99
N ASN A 168 -22.92 24.86 -6.96
CA ASN A 168 -21.53 24.59 -6.61
C ASN A 168 -21.32 23.13 -6.19
N LEU A 169 -22.23 22.58 -5.39
CA LEU A 169 -22.18 21.18 -4.99
C LEU A 169 -22.30 20.24 -6.19
N LEU A 170 -23.19 20.55 -7.14
CA LEU A 170 -23.36 19.77 -8.37
C LEU A 170 -22.09 19.82 -9.24
N ASN A 171 -21.51 21.00 -9.45
CA ASN A 171 -20.27 21.15 -10.20
C ASN A 171 -19.10 20.40 -9.55
N TRP A 172 -18.99 20.49 -8.23
CA TRP A 172 -17.99 19.75 -7.47
C TRP A 172 -18.20 18.23 -7.61
N LYS A 173 -19.44 17.73 -7.42
CA LYS A 173 -19.78 16.31 -7.61
C LYS A 173 -19.46 15.81 -9.02
N ALA A 174 -19.70 16.63 -10.04
CA ALA A 174 -19.38 16.27 -11.42
C ALA A 174 -17.86 16.14 -11.65
N GLY A 175 -17.08 17.09 -11.13
CA GLY A 175 -15.62 17.04 -11.16
C GLY A 175 -15.06 15.82 -10.40
N GLU A 176 -15.62 15.56 -9.23
CA GLU A 176 -15.19 14.48 -8.36
C GLU A 176 -15.51 13.09 -8.95
N ARG A 177 -16.71 12.91 -9.50
CA ARG A 177 -17.05 11.71 -10.29
C ARG A 177 -16.08 11.49 -11.44
N ALA A 178 -15.69 12.54 -12.15
CA ALA A 178 -14.73 12.43 -13.24
C ALA A 178 -13.33 12.05 -12.74
N ARG A 179 -12.91 12.56 -11.58
CA ARG A 179 -11.66 12.17 -10.90
C ARG A 179 -11.69 10.69 -10.51
N LEU A 180 -12.69 10.26 -9.75
CA LEU A 180 -12.81 8.87 -9.31
C LEU A 180 -12.90 7.89 -10.48
N LYS A 181 -13.59 8.26 -11.57
CA LYS A 181 -13.59 7.45 -12.81
C LYS A 181 -12.21 7.26 -13.43
N ARG A 182 -11.31 8.25 -13.33
CA ARG A 182 -9.92 8.09 -13.80
C ARG A 182 -9.15 7.14 -12.90
N ILE A 183 -9.30 7.30 -11.58
CA ILE A 183 -8.67 6.43 -10.58
C ILE A 183 -9.13 4.98 -10.76
N GLU A 184 -10.44 4.76 -10.91
CA GLU A 184 -11.04 3.45 -11.17
C GLU A 184 -10.40 2.76 -12.38
N LYS A 185 -10.25 3.50 -13.49
CA LYS A 185 -9.59 2.98 -14.71
C LYS A 185 -8.11 2.67 -14.50
N GLU A 186 -7.41 3.46 -13.70
CA GLU A 186 -5.99 3.23 -13.37
C GLU A 186 -5.82 2.00 -12.50
N VAL A 187 -6.56 1.91 -11.39
CA VAL A 187 -6.53 0.77 -10.48
C VAL A 187 -6.87 -0.51 -11.23
N ARG A 188 -7.90 -0.51 -12.07
CA ARG A 188 -8.26 -1.70 -12.87
C ARG A 188 -7.17 -2.09 -13.87
N ARG A 189 -6.49 -1.12 -14.49
CA ARG A 189 -5.36 -1.41 -15.40
C ARG A 189 -4.18 -2.00 -14.65
N GLU A 190 -3.83 -1.45 -13.49
CA GLU A 190 -2.74 -1.94 -12.63
C GLU A 190 -3.04 -3.34 -12.12
N TRP A 191 -4.25 -3.56 -11.61
CA TRP A 191 -4.74 -4.86 -11.15
C TRP A 191 -4.61 -5.95 -12.21
N ASN A 192 -5.11 -5.68 -13.42
CA ASN A 192 -5.03 -6.64 -14.52
C ASN A 192 -3.58 -6.94 -14.93
N ARG A 193 -2.68 -5.95 -14.88
CA ARG A 193 -1.25 -6.16 -15.16
C ARG A 193 -0.60 -7.04 -14.11
N GLU A 194 -0.85 -6.78 -12.83
CA GLU A 194 -0.33 -7.58 -11.73
C GLU A 194 -0.78 -9.04 -11.83
N ARG A 195 -2.07 -9.26 -12.12
CA ARG A 195 -2.61 -10.59 -12.35
C ARG A 195 -1.93 -11.30 -13.51
N TYR A 196 -1.78 -10.63 -14.65
CA TYR A 196 -1.09 -11.20 -15.81
C TYR A 196 0.36 -11.60 -15.49
N LEU A 197 1.09 -10.75 -14.76
CA LEU A 197 2.46 -11.03 -14.36
C LEU A 197 2.54 -12.23 -13.41
N LYS A 198 1.63 -12.31 -12.43
CA LYS A 198 1.53 -13.43 -11.50
C LYS A 198 1.22 -14.74 -12.23
N GLU A 199 0.21 -14.76 -13.10
CA GLU A 199 -0.11 -15.94 -13.91
C GLU A 199 1.06 -16.38 -14.80
N ALA A 200 1.83 -15.42 -15.35
CA ALA A 200 3.01 -15.73 -16.15
C ALA A 200 4.15 -16.32 -15.29
N GLN A 201 4.33 -15.86 -14.06
CA GLN A 201 5.27 -16.42 -13.10
C GLN A 201 4.85 -17.84 -12.68
N ASP A 202 3.60 -18.03 -12.28
CA ASP A 202 3.05 -19.33 -11.88
C ASP A 202 3.21 -20.36 -13.01
N LYS A 203 2.94 -19.97 -14.26
CA LYS A 203 3.18 -20.85 -15.43
C LYS A 203 4.66 -21.23 -15.61
N ARG A 204 5.60 -20.32 -15.33
CA ARG A 204 7.04 -20.63 -15.39
C ARG A 204 7.44 -21.59 -14.28
N GLU A 205 6.92 -21.38 -13.08
CA GLU A 205 7.17 -22.25 -11.92
C GLU A 205 6.57 -23.64 -12.12
N GLN A 206 5.32 -23.73 -12.57
CA GLN A 206 4.67 -24.99 -12.94
C GLN A 206 5.47 -25.76 -13.99
N LYS A 207 6.02 -25.09 -15.01
CA LYS A 207 6.90 -25.74 -16.00
C LYS A 207 8.19 -26.27 -15.38
N LYS A 208 8.81 -25.53 -14.45
CA LYS A 208 10.00 -26.00 -13.71
C LYS A 208 9.66 -27.23 -12.87
N ILE A 209 8.57 -27.18 -12.10
CA ILE A 209 8.09 -28.29 -11.27
C ILE A 209 7.79 -29.50 -12.14
N ALA A 210 7.02 -29.35 -13.23
CA ALA A 210 6.70 -30.44 -14.15
C ALA A 210 7.97 -31.08 -14.75
N THR A 211 8.98 -30.27 -15.07
CA THR A 211 10.27 -30.77 -15.57
C THR A 211 11.01 -31.58 -14.50
N LEU A 212 11.03 -31.11 -13.26
CA LEU A 212 11.65 -31.82 -12.13
C LEU A 212 10.91 -33.13 -11.81
N VAL A 213 9.58 -33.08 -11.72
CA VAL A 213 8.73 -34.26 -11.51
C VAL A 213 8.99 -35.31 -12.60
N ARG A 214 9.08 -34.89 -13.87
CA ARG A 214 9.43 -35.80 -14.98
C ARG A 214 10.82 -36.42 -14.83
N LYS A 215 11.83 -35.65 -14.40
CA LYS A 215 13.19 -36.17 -14.15
C LYS A 215 13.19 -37.18 -13.00
N CYS A 216 12.53 -36.88 -11.89
CA CYS A 216 12.39 -37.79 -10.75
C CYS A 216 11.65 -39.07 -11.14
N ALA A 217 10.56 -38.97 -11.90
CA ALA A 217 9.81 -40.13 -12.39
C ALA A 217 10.69 -41.05 -13.26
N ASN A 218 11.50 -40.48 -14.16
CA ASN A 218 12.43 -41.24 -14.98
C ASN A 218 13.55 -41.91 -14.15
N GLN A 219 14.08 -41.22 -13.14
CA GLN A 219 15.07 -41.79 -12.22
C GLN A 219 14.46 -42.94 -11.41
N ASN A 220 13.27 -42.77 -10.86
CA ASN A 220 12.55 -43.81 -10.13
C ASN A 220 12.29 -45.04 -11.01
N LYS A 221 11.90 -44.84 -12.28
CA LYS A 221 11.73 -45.94 -13.22
C LYS A 221 13.03 -46.74 -13.41
N ARG A 222 14.17 -46.06 -13.61
CA ARG A 222 15.48 -46.72 -13.72
C ARG A 222 15.87 -47.47 -12.45
N LEU A 223 15.60 -46.89 -11.28
CA LEU A 223 15.86 -47.55 -9.99
C LEU A 223 15.01 -48.81 -9.84
N LEU A 224 13.72 -48.74 -10.19
CA LEU A 224 12.83 -49.91 -10.16
C LEU A 224 13.28 -51.02 -11.12
N GLU A 225 13.72 -50.65 -12.32
CA GLU A 225 14.31 -51.61 -13.28
C GLU A 225 15.57 -52.27 -12.71
N ASN A 226 16.46 -51.49 -12.08
CA ASN A 226 17.66 -52.03 -11.44
C ASN A 226 17.36 -52.92 -10.22
N ILE A 227 16.34 -52.58 -9.43
CA ILE A 227 15.90 -53.43 -8.32
C ILE A 227 15.40 -54.77 -8.86
N LYS A 228 14.52 -54.75 -9.87
CA LYS A 228 14.02 -55.98 -10.50
C LYS A 228 15.14 -56.86 -11.05
N THR A 229 16.08 -56.29 -11.81
CA THR A 229 17.20 -57.06 -12.35
C THR A 229 18.08 -57.65 -11.24
N SER A 230 18.28 -56.92 -10.13
CA SER A 230 19.02 -57.44 -8.97
C SER A 230 18.28 -58.57 -8.25
N GLU A 231 16.95 -58.50 -8.17
CA GLU A 231 16.09 -59.56 -7.61
C GLU A 231 16.13 -60.81 -8.50
N ASP A 232 16.00 -60.64 -9.82
CA ASP A 232 16.08 -61.74 -10.80
C ASP A 232 17.43 -62.47 -10.71
N LEU A 233 18.54 -61.74 -10.71
CA LEU A 233 19.88 -62.31 -10.53
C LEU A 233 20.02 -63.04 -9.18
N ALA A 234 19.49 -62.48 -8.09
CA ALA A 234 19.52 -63.12 -6.78
C ALA A 234 18.67 -64.42 -6.75
N THR A 235 17.55 -64.47 -7.47
CA THR A 235 16.76 -65.70 -7.61
C THR A 235 17.48 -66.75 -8.44
N GLU A 236 18.16 -66.36 -9.51
CA GLU A 236 18.94 -67.25 -10.36
C GLU A 236 20.15 -67.84 -9.59
N GLU A 237 20.86 -67.01 -8.81
CA GLU A 237 21.93 -67.48 -7.93
C GLU A 237 21.41 -68.46 -6.87
N ARG A 238 20.24 -68.19 -6.26
CA ARG A 238 19.61 -69.11 -5.31
C ARG A 238 19.24 -70.45 -5.98
N ALA A 239 18.75 -70.42 -7.22
CA ALA A 239 18.44 -71.62 -7.99
C ALA A 239 19.72 -72.43 -8.29
N LYS A 240 20.81 -71.78 -8.73
CA LYS A 240 22.11 -72.41 -8.96
C LYS A 240 22.70 -73.02 -7.69
N ARG A 241 22.57 -72.34 -6.53
CA ARG A 241 23.00 -72.89 -5.24
C ARG A 241 22.21 -74.14 -4.84
N LYS A 242 20.89 -74.16 -5.08
CA LYS A 242 20.02 -75.33 -4.81
C LYS A 242 20.38 -76.52 -5.72
N SER A 243 20.65 -76.29 -7.01
CA SER A 243 21.08 -77.36 -7.92
C SER A 243 22.46 -77.92 -7.57
N SER A 244 23.40 -77.06 -7.14
CA SER A 244 24.72 -77.51 -6.67
C SER A 244 24.64 -78.29 -5.35
N GLN A 245 23.74 -77.91 -4.43
CA GLN A 245 23.48 -78.68 -3.21
C GLN A 245 22.83 -80.04 -3.47
N GLN A 246 21.90 -80.13 -4.43
CA GLN A 246 21.35 -81.43 -4.88
C GLN A 246 22.41 -82.32 -5.52
N ASN A 247 23.33 -81.76 -6.31
CA ASN A 247 24.46 -82.50 -6.89
C ASN A 247 25.48 -82.98 -5.84
N SER A 248 25.62 -82.27 -4.71
CA SER A 248 26.43 -82.75 -3.58
C SER A 248 25.73 -83.82 -2.72
N LEU A 249 24.39 -83.92 -2.76
CA LEU A 249 23.65 -85.00 -2.08
C LEU A 249 23.58 -86.30 -2.90
N THR A 250 23.74 -86.25 -4.22
CA THR A 250 23.75 -87.43 -5.11
C THR A 250 25.13 -88.06 -5.29
N LYS A 251 26.21 -87.39 -4.88
CA LYS A 251 27.54 -88.00 -4.70
C LYS A 251 27.78 -88.28 -3.22
N GLY A 252 27.22 -89.40 -2.75
CA GLY A 252 27.59 -89.98 -1.47
C GLY A 252 28.97 -90.62 -1.55
N GLU A 253 30.01 -89.90 -1.11
CA GLU A 253 31.22 -90.51 -0.56
C GLU A 253 31.28 -90.14 0.93
N LEU A 254 31.29 -91.18 1.77
CA LEU A 254 31.43 -91.11 3.22
C LEU A 254 32.79 -90.46 3.59
N PRO A 255 32.86 -89.62 4.64
CA PRO A 255 34.14 -89.16 5.14
C PRO A 255 34.82 -90.28 5.96
N PRO A 256 36.13 -90.49 5.82
CA PRO A 256 36.86 -91.30 6.78
C PRO A 256 37.09 -90.48 8.05
N THR A 257 36.68 -91.05 9.17
CA THR A 257 37.19 -90.75 10.50
C THR A 257 38.71 -90.88 10.53
N ASP A 258 39.42 -89.83 10.96
CA ASP A 258 40.37 -90.00 12.05
C ASP A 258 40.74 -88.69 12.76
N ILE A 259 41.33 -88.89 13.93
CA ILE A 259 41.46 -88.06 15.12
C ILE A 259 42.67 -87.12 15.04
N THR A 260 42.59 -86.02 15.80
CA THR A 260 43.68 -85.19 16.37
C THR A 260 44.16 -83.99 15.53
N GLN A 261 43.81 -82.77 15.96
CA GLN A 261 44.71 -81.96 16.80
C GLN A 261 44.08 -80.62 17.20
N MET A 262 44.27 -80.30 18.48
CA MET A 262 43.96 -79.04 19.14
C MET A 262 44.87 -77.93 18.59
N VAL A 263 44.32 -76.74 18.28
CA VAL A 263 44.87 -75.45 18.75
C VAL A 263 43.71 -74.45 18.83
N ALA A 264 43.30 -74.14 20.05
CA ALA A 264 42.46 -72.99 20.36
C ALA A 264 43.31 -71.71 20.36
N LYS A 265 42.92 -70.66 19.62
CA LYS A 265 43.29 -69.25 19.90
C LYS A 265 42.20 -68.27 19.39
N PRO A 266 42.09 -67.07 19.99
CA PRO A 266 40.79 -66.57 20.46
C PRO A 266 40.13 -65.51 19.57
N ARG A 267 38.83 -65.38 19.84
CA ARG A 267 37.85 -64.39 19.41
C ARG A 267 38.37 -62.94 19.60
N LYS A 268 38.52 -62.19 18.51
CA LYS A 268 38.56 -60.72 18.53
C LYS A 268 37.30 -60.18 17.86
N GLN A 269 36.40 -59.65 18.69
CA GLN A 269 35.37 -58.71 18.26
C GLN A 269 36.05 -57.45 17.70
N ARG A 270 35.54 -56.89 16.60
CA ARG A 270 35.74 -55.47 16.32
C ARG A 270 34.59 -54.86 15.53
N TRP A 271 33.78 -54.10 16.27
CA TRP A 271 33.17 -52.80 15.98
C TRP A 271 32.71 -52.50 14.54
N GLY A 272 31.41 -52.23 14.42
CA GLY A 272 30.86 -51.54 13.26
C GLY A 272 31.24 -50.06 13.23
N TYR A 273 30.98 -49.43 12.08
CA TYR A 273 30.72 -48.00 12.00
C TYR A 273 29.67 -47.72 10.92
N ARG A 274 28.61 -47.05 11.36
CA ARG A 274 27.74 -46.18 10.57
C ARG A 274 28.59 -45.01 10.04
N SER A 275 28.36 -44.62 8.80
CA SER A 275 28.56 -43.23 8.38
C SER A 275 27.39 -42.86 7.48
N GLY A 276 26.50 -42.03 8.03
CA GLY A 276 25.60 -41.21 7.22
C GLY A 276 26.41 -40.09 6.59
N ASN A 277 26.04 -39.72 5.37
CA ASN A 277 26.46 -38.46 4.77
C ASN A 277 25.31 -37.47 4.91
N ASP A 278 25.71 -36.25 5.29
CA ASP A 278 24.99 -34.99 5.21
C ASP A 278 24.51 -34.68 3.78
#